data_AF-A0A7M5WJ02-F1
#
_entry.id   AF-A0A7M5WJ02-F1
#
_cell.length_a   1.000
_cell.length_b   1.000
_cell.length_c   1.000
_cell.angle_alpha   90.00
_cell.angle_beta   90.00
_cell.angle_gamma   90.00
#
_symmetry.space_group_name_H-M   'P 1'
#
loop_
_entity.id
_entity.type
_entity.pdbx_description
1 polymer ?
#
loop_
_entity_poly.entity_id
_entity_poly.type
_entity_poly.pdbx_seq_one_letter_code
_entity_poly.pdbx_strand_id
1 'polypeptide(L)'
;RDQVFTLINDEHKMRKIIKSTVRDVVERLVSNEHKQHRIINTPATPTNMRCYENAVTKFRTNCFNFNKYEHALRHVYVLSNLCDEGLHMIEVERAIEKSCFALHQQYTH
;
A
#
# COMPACT_ATOMS: atom_id res chain seq x y z
N ARG A 1 28.22 1.74 -17.37
CA ARG A 1 27.61 0.45 -16.94
C ARG A 1 27.04 0.56 -15.53
N ASP A 2 27.63 1.41 -14.67
CA ASP A 2 27.25 1.54 -13.25
C ASP A 2 25.92 2.26 -13.02
N GLN A 3 25.57 3.28 -13.82
CA GLN A 3 24.30 4.01 -13.66
C GLN A 3 23.06 3.13 -13.86
N VAL A 4 23.10 2.17 -14.79
CA VAL A 4 21.97 1.26 -15.05
C VAL A 4 21.76 0.30 -13.88
N PHE A 5 22.86 -0.19 -13.28
CA PHE A 5 22.79 -1.07 -12.11
C PHE A 5 22.23 -0.36 -10.87
N THR A 6 22.61 0.91 -10.66
CA THR A 6 22.06 1.74 -9.58
C THR A 6 20.56 1.97 -9.75
N LEU A 7 20.09 2.30 -10.97
CA LEU A 7 18.67 2.49 -11.26
C LEU A 7 17.84 1.22 -11.00
N ILE A 8 18.35 0.05 -11.41
CA ILE A 8 17.70 -1.25 -11.17
C ILE A 8 17.60 -1.54 -9.67
N ASN A 9 18.66 -1.25 -8.91
CA ASN A 9 18.67 -1.46 -7.46
C ASN A 9 17.69 -0.53 -6.73
N ASP A 10 17.63 0.74 -7.14
CA ASP A 10 16.69 1.72 -6.60
C ASP A 10 15.24 1.32 -6.88
N GLU A 11 14.97 0.86 -8.10
CA GLU A 11 13.67 0.33 -8.47
C GLU A 11 13.31 -0.87 -7.60
N HIS A 12 14.17 -1.89 -7.50
CA HIS A 12 13.93 -3.06 -6.65
C HIS A 12 13.71 -2.69 -5.18
N LYS A 13 14.47 -1.73 -4.66
CA LYS A 13 14.30 -1.22 -3.29
C LYS A 13 12.91 -0.61 -3.12
N MET A 14 12.48 0.25 -4.05
CA MET A 14 11.15 0.85 -4.03
C MET A 14 10.04 -0.19 -4.12
N ARG A 15 10.20 -1.23 -4.95
CA ARG A 15 9.23 -2.34 -5.04
C ARG A 15 9.05 -3.06 -3.69
N LYS A 16 10.15 -3.33 -2.98
CA LYS A 16 10.12 -3.95 -1.64
C LYS A 16 9.45 -3.03 -0.62
N ILE A 17 9.81 -1.75 -0.65
CA ILE A 17 9.27 -0.73 0.25
C ILE A 17 7.75 -0.65 0.09
N ILE A 18 7.25 -0.48 -1.14
CA ILE A 18 5.80 -0.41 -1.43
C ILE A 18 5.08 -1.67 -0.92
N LYS A 19 5.62 -2.85 -1.21
CA LYS A 19 5.03 -4.12 -0.75
C LYS A 19 4.98 -4.20 0.78
N SER A 20 6.02 -3.73 1.47
CA SER A 20 6.08 -3.70 2.93
C SER A 20 5.05 -2.74 3.52
N THR A 21 4.88 -1.55 2.93
CA THR A 21 3.89 -0.57 3.40
C THR A 21 2.48 -1.11 3.29
N VAL A 22 2.14 -1.71 2.15
CA VAL A 22 0.81 -2.28 1.91
C VAL A 22 0.52 -3.42 2.89
N ARG A 23 1.54 -4.26 3.17
CA ARG A 23 1.43 -5.31 4.19
C ARG A 23 1.18 -4.74 5.59
N ASP A 24 1.92 -3.70 5.99
CA ASP A 24 1.74 -3.04 7.29
C ASP A 24 0.34 -2.42 7.45
N VAL A 25 -0.23 -1.84 6.39
CA VAL A 25 -1.62 -1.34 6.41
C VAL A 25 -2.60 -2.48 6.73
N VAL A 26 -2.44 -3.63 6.07
CA VAL A 26 -3.31 -4.81 6.28
C VAL A 26 -3.17 -5.37 7.69
N GLU A 27 -1.94 -5.52 8.18
CA GLU A 27 -1.64 -6.04 9.51
C GLU A 27 -2.17 -5.14 10.64
N ARG A 28 -2.28 -3.82 10.41
CA ARG A 28 -2.90 -2.88 11.35
C ARG A 28 -4.42 -3.02 11.49
N LEU A 29 -5.09 -3.52 10.46
CA LEU A 29 -6.55 -3.55 10.38
C LEU A 29 -7.13 -4.94 10.58
N VAL A 30 -6.38 -5.98 10.21
CA VAL A 30 -6.87 -7.36 10.18
C VAL A 30 -5.94 -8.22 11.01
N SER A 31 -6.43 -8.77 12.12
CA SER A 31 -5.64 -9.63 13.01
C SER A 31 -5.52 -11.09 12.52
N ASN A 32 -6.44 -11.54 11.67
CA ASN A 32 -6.46 -12.92 11.18
C ASN A 32 -5.49 -13.11 10.00
N GLU A 33 -4.46 -13.92 10.17
CA GLU A 33 -3.41 -14.15 9.16
C GLU A 33 -3.93 -14.71 7.84
N HIS A 34 -4.94 -15.60 7.86
CA HIS A 34 -5.53 -16.13 6.63
C HIS A 34 -6.25 -15.03 5.83
N LYS A 35 -6.97 -14.13 6.52
CA LYS A 35 -7.59 -12.96 5.90
C LYS A 35 -6.52 -12.00 5.36
N GLN A 36 -5.48 -11.70 6.14
CA GLN A 36 -4.36 -10.87 5.66
C GLN A 36 -3.76 -11.45 4.37
N HIS A 37 -3.49 -12.75 4.35
CA HIS A 37 -2.95 -13.43 3.18
C HIS A 37 -3.89 -13.35 1.97
N ARG A 38 -5.20 -13.52 2.16
CA ARG A 38 -6.20 -13.37 1.10
C ARG A 38 -6.21 -11.94 0.55
N ILE A 39 -6.29 -10.95 1.43
CA ILE A 39 -6.35 -9.51 1.11
C ILE A 39 -5.10 -9.07 0.33
N ILE A 40 -3.93 -9.59 0.70
CA ILE A 40 -2.66 -9.19 0.06
C ILE A 40 -2.47 -9.86 -1.30
N ASN A 41 -2.97 -11.08 -1.50
CA ASN A 41 -2.59 -11.89 -2.67
C ASN A 41 -3.71 -12.11 -3.70
N THR A 42 -4.94 -11.67 -3.41
CA THR A 42 -6.09 -11.90 -4.29
C THR A 42 -6.51 -10.58 -4.94
N PRO A 43 -6.31 -10.37 -6.25
CA PRO A 43 -6.85 -9.20 -6.93
C PRO A 43 -8.38 -9.18 -6.87
N ALA A 44 -8.95 -8.01 -6.60
CA ALA A 44 -10.40 -7.78 -6.68
C ALA A 44 -10.71 -6.40 -7.27
N THR A 45 -11.95 -6.24 -7.69
CA THR A 45 -12.53 -4.96 -8.09
C THR A 45 -13.35 -4.41 -6.91
N PRO A 46 -13.21 -3.12 -6.58
CA PRO A 46 -13.84 -2.54 -5.40
C PRO A 46 -15.36 -2.53 -5.53
N THR A 47 -16.04 -3.03 -4.51
CA THR A 47 -17.49 -2.85 -4.38
C THR A 47 -17.82 -1.52 -3.70
N ASN A 48 -16.99 -1.12 -2.72
CA ASN A 48 -17.10 0.15 -2.05
C ASN A 48 -16.20 1.22 -2.69
N MET A 49 -16.68 1.79 -3.80
CA MET A 49 -15.93 2.81 -4.57
C MET A 49 -15.50 4.01 -3.74
N ARG A 50 -16.35 4.51 -2.83
CA ARG A 50 -16.03 5.67 -1.99
C ARG A 50 -14.86 5.38 -1.05
N CYS A 51 -14.89 4.24 -0.37
CA CYS A 51 -13.76 3.84 0.48
C CYS A 51 -12.48 3.67 -0.35
N TYR A 52 -12.60 3.01 -1.50
CA TYR A 52 -11.47 2.74 -2.37
C TYR A 52 -10.81 4.03 -2.88
N GLU A 53 -11.57 4.98 -3.42
CA GLU A 53 -11.05 6.26 -3.92
C GLU A 53 -10.37 7.08 -2.83
N ASN A 54 -10.96 7.11 -1.63
CA ASN A 54 -10.36 7.76 -0.47
C ASN A 54 -9.04 7.09 -0.05
N ALA A 55 -9.03 5.75 0.03
CA ALA A 55 -7.85 4.99 0.41
C ALA A 55 -6.72 5.18 -0.60
N VAL A 56 -7.04 5.10 -1.90
CA VAL A 56 -6.09 5.34 -3.01
C VAL A 56 -5.56 6.76 -2.97
N THR A 57 -6.42 7.76 -2.74
CA THR A 57 -6.02 9.16 -2.61
C THR A 57 -5.06 9.34 -1.46
N LYS A 58 -5.40 8.81 -0.27
CA LYS A 58 -4.57 8.90 0.93
C LYS A 58 -3.22 8.21 0.75
N PHE A 59 -3.21 7.01 0.16
CA PHE A 59 -1.98 6.28 -0.10
C PHE A 59 -1.10 7.03 -1.10
N ARG A 60 -1.68 7.65 -2.13
CA ARG A 60 -0.95 8.48 -3.09
C ARG A 60 -0.34 9.73 -2.45
N THR A 61 -1.09 10.43 -1.60
CA THR A 61 -0.65 11.70 -1.00
C THR A 61 0.31 11.52 0.16
N ASN A 62 0.20 10.41 0.91
CA ASN A 62 0.96 10.20 2.14
C ASN A 62 2.11 9.22 1.99
N CYS A 63 2.00 8.22 1.10
CA CYS A 63 3.03 7.19 0.92
C CYS A 63 3.82 7.39 -0.39
N PHE A 64 3.16 7.24 -1.55
CA PHE A 64 3.85 7.18 -2.83
C PHE A 64 3.10 7.92 -3.94
N ASN A 65 3.76 8.87 -4.60
CA ASN A 65 3.22 9.48 -5.81
C ASN A 65 3.26 8.47 -6.97
N PHE A 66 2.09 7.99 -7.41
CA PHE A 66 1.97 6.97 -8.47
C PHE A 66 2.50 7.42 -9.83
N ASN A 67 2.54 8.73 -10.11
CA ASN A 67 3.14 9.25 -11.34
C ASN A 67 4.67 9.02 -11.37
N LYS A 68 5.29 8.85 -10.19
CA LYS A 68 6.71 8.56 -10.03
C LYS A 68 7.00 7.07 -9.85
N TYR A 69 6.04 6.34 -9.27
CA TYR A 69 6.17 4.92 -8.94
C TYR A 69 4.98 4.15 -9.50
N GLU A 70 4.97 3.92 -10.82
CA GLU A 70 3.91 3.17 -11.50
C GLU A 70 3.68 1.79 -10.87
N HIS A 71 4.73 1.19 -10.28
CA HIS A 71 4.60 -0.09 -9.58
C HIS A 71 3.68 -0.05 -8.35
N ALA A 72 3.47 1.11 -7.73
CA ALA A 72 2.50 1.26 -6.64
C ALA A 72 1.06 0.95 -7.11
N LEU A 73 0.75 1.19 -8.38
CA LEU A 73 -0.55 0.84 -8.98
C LEU A 73 -0.78 -0.68 -9.00
N ARG A 74 0.27 -1.51 -8.98
CA ARG A 74 0.11 -2.97 -8.92
C ARG A 74 -0.38 -3.46 -7.55
N HIS A 75 -0.37 -2.61 -6.53
CA HIS A 75 -0.76 -2.97 -5.17
C HIS A 75 -2.05 -2.28 -4.69
N VAL A 76 -2.62 -1.37 -5.48
CA VAL A 76 -3.85 -0.65 -5.09
C VAL A 76 -5.06 -1.57 -4.93
N TYR A 77 -5.09 -2.75 -5.57
CA TYR A 77 -6.14 -3.75 -5.35
C TYR A 77 -6.22 -4.21 -3.88
N VAL A 78 -5.13 -4.11 -3.11
CA VAL A 78 -5.15 -4.45 -1.69
C VAL A 78 -6.03 -3.46 -0.90
N LEU A 79 -6.05 -2.19 -1.31
CA LEU A 79 -6.94 -1.18 -0.74
C LEU A 79 -8.41 -1.46 -1.10
N SER A 80 -8.67 -1.98 -2.31
CA SER A 80 -9.99 -2.49 -2.69
C SER A 80 -10.44 -3.59 -1.74
N ASN A 81 -9.59 -4.62 -1.55
CA ASN A 81 -9.90 -5.73 -0.66
C ASN A 81 -10.19 -5.27 0.76
N LEU A 82 -9.38 -4.36 1.32
CA LEU A 82 -9.60 -3.81 2.66
C LEU A 82 -10.94 -3.07 2.77
N CYS A 83 -11.32 -2.30 1.75
CA CYS A 83 -12.59 -1.61 1.71
C CYS A 83 -13.81 -2.54 1.63
N ASP A 84 -13.62 -3.77 1.15
CA ASP A 84 -14.64 -4.80 1.05
C ASP A 84 -14.69 -5.73 2.29
N GLU A 85 -13.75 -5.61 3.25
CA GLU A 85 -13.77 -6.37 4.52
C GLU A 85 -14.81 -5.86 5.54
N GLY A 86 -15.61 -4.85 5.18
CA GLY A 86 -16.59 -4.23 6.08
C GLY A 86 -15.98 -3.29 7.13
N LEU A 87 -14.75 -2.83 6.90
CA LEU A 87 -14.06 -1.85 7.76
C LEU A 87 -14.62 -0.45 7.56
N HIS A 88 -14.55 0.40 8.60
CA HIS A 88 -14.89 1.81 8.41
C HIS A 88 -13.79 2.52 7.63
N MET A 89 -14.18 3.31 6.63
CA MET A 89 -13.27 4.09 5.77
C MET A 89 -12.24 4.90 6.56
N ILE A 90 -12.64 5.52 7.68
CA ILE A 90 -11.76 6.31 8.55
C ILE A 90 -10.65 5.45 9.17
N GLU A 91 -10.93 4.18 9.48
CA GLU A 91 -9.92 3.26 10.02
C GLU A 91 -8.89 2.91 8.96
N VAL A 92 -9.35 2.65 7.72
CA VAL A 92 -8.47 2.40 6.56
C VAL A 92 -7.56 3.60 6.30
N GLU A 93 -8.10 4.82 6.28
CA GLU A 93 -7.32 6.04 6.10
C GLU A 93 -6.27 6.23 7.21
N ARG A 94 -6.63 6.03 8.47
CA ARG A 94 -5.68 6.15 9.60
C ARG A 94 -4.58 5.08 9.55
N ALA A 95 -4.91 3.86 9.14
CA ALA A 95 -3.93 2.80 8.99
C ALA A 95 -2.90 3.16 7.91
N ILE A 96 -3.37 3.67 6.76
CA ILE A 96 -2.51 4.18 5.69
C ILE A 96 -1.56 5.26 6.22
N GLU A 97 -2.10 6.30 6.89
CA GLU A 97 -1.28 7.39 7.42
C GLU A 97 -0.17 6.90 8.37
N LYS A 98 -0.51 5.98 9.27
CA LYS A 98 0.45 5.38 10.21
C LYS A 98 1.52 4.56 9.50
N SER A 99 1.13 3.76 8.51
CA SER A 99 2.06 2.95 7.71
C SER A 99 2.99 3.80 6.86
N CYS A 100 2.50 4.89 6.27
CA CYS A 100 3.34 5.83 5.52
C CYS A 100 4.34 6.54 6.44
N PHE A 101 3.93 6.91 7.66
CA PHE A 101 4.83 7.55 8.62
C PHE A 101 5.94 6.61 9.10
N ALA A 102 5.61 5.36 9.43
CA ALA A 102 6.60 4.35 9.80
C ALA A 102 7.64 4.13 8.70
N LEU A 103 7.23 4.20 7.44
CA LEU A 103 8.13 4.13 6.28
C LEU A 103 9.09 5.32 6.21
N HIS A 104 8.64 6.55 6.44
CA HIS A 104 9.53 7.72 6.46
C HIS A 104 10.60 7.60 7.57
N GLN A 105 10.31 6.92 8.68
CA GLN A 105 11.34 6.70 9.71
C GLN A 105 12.38 5.64 9.32
N GLN A 106 11.98 4.63 8.53
CA GLN A 106 12.83 3.47 8.23
C GLN A 106 13.74 3.67 7.00
N TYR A 107 13.43 4.61 6.09
CA TYR A 107 14.12 4.75 4.80
C TYR A 107 14.68 6.15 4.50
N THR A 108 14.63 7.09 5.44
CA THR A 108 15.17 8.46 5.30
C THR A 108 16.51 8.65 6.06
N HIS A 109 17.17 7.57 6.44
CA HIS A 109 18.54 7.55 6.96
C HIS A 109 19.48 6.86 5.97
#